data_AF-A0A6G6APK9-F1
#
_entry.id   AF-A0A6G6APK9-F1
#
_cell.length_a   1.000
_cell.length_b   1.000
_cell.length_c   1.000
_cell.angle_alpha   90.00
_cell.angle_beta   90.00
_cell.angle_gamma   90.00
#
_symmetry.space_group_name_H-M   'P 1'
#
loop_
_entity.id
_entity.type
_entity.pdbx_description
1 polymer ?
#
loop_
_entity_poly.entity_id
_entity_poly.type
_entity_poly.pdbx_seq_one_letter_code
_entity_poly.pdbx_strand_id
1 'polypeptide(L)'
;MRRLPVFFVLDCSESMIGENLKRMNDGLQMIVNDLRKDPHALETAWISVIAFAGVARTIVPLHDIVSFYPPRLPVGGGTSLGAALRELTVQIDSQVRKTSLEEKGDWKPVVYLLTDGRPTDDISGEVKRWNDYYAKKVNLIAVGMGNSVDLGVLRQLTENVLLFTESQDGDFTRFIQWITASVTAHSRSVGEDTQPPLKQTDYIVKLAKDEIIRAYDDNCVVLTGRCSKTRRPYLMKYERPPAKVSGLAFDLNLNTFNIAGCYPIDEDYFSWTDMAASGVQVNTSELHGVPGCPHCGNSSAFAMCSCGKLLCIDGPDDVICPWCEKGLSFQDDGGHSDFNVSRGRG
;
A
#
# COMPACT_ATOMS: atom_id res chain seq x y z
N MET A 1 22.07 -27.44 1.38
CA MET A 1 22.12 -26.14 2.10
C MET A 1 20.68 -25.74 2.37
N ARG A 2 20.34 -25.22 3.56
CA ARG A 2 18.95 -24.86 3.89
C ARG A 2 18.60 -23.51 3.25
N ARG A 3 17.40 -23.38 2.69
CA ARG A 3 16.90 -22.11 2.14
C ARG A 3 16.33 -21.24 3.25
N LEU A 4 16.42 -19.92 3.12
CA LEU A 4 15.73 -18.93 3.93
C LEU A 4 14.63 -18.29 3.08
N PRO A 5 13.36 -18.71 3.25
CA PRO A 5 12.23 -18.11 2.56
C PRO A 5 11.92 -16.73 3.15
N VAL A 6 11.88 -15.72 2.29
CA VAL A 6 11.54 -14.33 2.61
C VAL A 6 10.33 -13.93 1.77
N PHE A 7 9.24 -13.57 2.42
CA PHE A 7 8.02 -13.12 1.76
C PHE A 7 7.83 -11.61 2.00
N PHE A 8 7.74 -10.84 0.92
CA PHE A 8 7.30 -9.45 0.97
C PHE A 8 5.79 -9.42 0.71
N VAL A 9 5.01 -8.97 1.69
CA VAL A 9 3.57 -8.77 1.58
C VAL A 9 3.35 -7.26 1.50
N LEU A 10 3.11 -6.77 0.31
CA LEU A 10 3.19 -5.35 -0.03
C LEU A 10 1.81 -4.80 -0.34
N ASP A 11 1.44 -3.76 0.40
CA ASP A 11 0.23 -2.99 0.13
C ASP A 11 0.41 -2.16 -1.14
N CYS A 12 -0.53 -2.32 -2.04
CA CYS A 12 -0.62 -1.74 -3.37
C CYS A 12 -2.00 -1.07 -3.55
N SER A 13 -2.67 -0.75 -2.44
CA SER A 13 -3.88 0.05 -2.42
C SER A 13 -3.67 1.41 -3.08
N GLU A 14 -4.77 2.08 -3.39
CA GLU A 14 -4.73 3.43 -3.95
C GLU A 14 -4.23 4.50 -2.96
N SER A 15 -4.30 4.27 -1.65
CA SER A 15 -3.67 5.15 -0.63
C SER A 15 -2.15 5.21 -0.80
N MET A 16 -1.55 4.12 -1.28
CA MET A 16 -0.11 4.03 -1.55
C MET A 16 0.33 4.84 -2.78
N ILE A 17 -0.58 5.27 -3.66
CA ILE A 17 -0.16 5.90 -4.92
C ILE A 17 0.59 7.21 -4.69
N GLY A 18 1.55 7.47 -5.59
CA GLY A 18 2.45 8.61 -5.53
C GLY A 18 3.77 8.24 -4.88
N GLU A 19 4.15 8.98 -3.84
CA GLU A 19 5.46 8.88 -3.24
C GLU A 19 5.68 7.56 -2.47
N ASN A 20 4.67 7.07 -1.73
CA ASN A 20 4.75 5.82 -0.98
C ASN A 20 5.04 4.61 -1.90
N LEU A 21 4.29 4.48 -2.99
CA LEU A 21 4.48 3.41 -3.98
C LEU A 21 5.84 3.52 -4.68
N LYS A 22 6.29 4.74 -5.01
CA LYS A 22 7.61 4.94 -5.61
C LYS A 22 8.70 4.46 -4.66
N ARG A 23 8.64 4.86 -3.39
CA ARG A 23 9.59 4.43 -2.35
C ARG A 23 9.57 2.92 -2.18
N MET A 24 8.39 2.30 -2.17
CA MET A 24 8.29 0.84 -2.06
C MET A 24 8.98 0.13 -3.23
N ASN A 25 8.78 0.61 -4.47
CA ASN A 25 9.46 0.08 -5.65
C ASN A 25 10.99 0.26 -5.55
N ASP A 26 11.45 1.47 -5.21
CA ASP A 26 12.87 1.80 -5.08
C ASP A 26 13.51 0.96 -3.95
N GLY A 27 12.81 0.80 -2.83
CA GLY A 27 13.23 -0.01 -1.69
C GLY A 27 13.39 -1.48 -2.05
N LEU A 28 12.44 -2.07 -2.79
CA LEU A 28 12.54 -3.45 -3.25
C LEU A 28 13.76 -3.66 -4.18
N GLN A 29 14.03 -2.69 -5.07
CA GLN A 29 15.22 -2.73 -5.92
C GLN A 29 16.51 -2.66 -5.10
N MET A 30 16.55 -1.78 -4.09
CA MET A 30 17.71 -1.64 -3.20
C MET A 30 17.96 -2.92 -2.40
N ILE A 31 16.93 -3.53 -1.82
CA ILE A 31 17.04 -4.81 -1.09
C ILE A 31 17.66 -5.87 -1.98
N VAL A 32 17.13 -6.04 -3.20
CA VAL A 32 17.62 -7.06 -4.14
C VAL A 32 19.07 -6.80 -4.53
N ASN A 33 19.41 -5.55 -4.83
CA ASN A 33 20.77 -5.17 -5.19
C ASN A 33 21.77 -5.40 -4.06
N ASP A 34 21.38 -5.18 -2.81
CA ASP A 34 22.27 -5.39 -1.67
C ASP A 34 22.38 -6.87 -1.29
N LEU A 35 21.28 -7.63 -1.33
CA LEU A 35 21.32 -9.09 -1.12
C LEU A 35 22.17 -9.80 -2.18
N ARG A 36 22.19 -9.30 -3.44
CA ARG A 36 23.07 -9.82 -4.49
C ARG A 36 24.56 -9.59 -4.25
N LYS A 37 24.92 -8.64 -3.40
CA LYS A 37 26.32 -8.37 -3.04
C LYS A 37 26.82 -9.26 -1.90
N ASP A 38 25.91 -9.93 -1.18
CA ASP A 38 26.25 -10.81 -0.06
C ASP A 38 26.34 -12.28 -0.52
N PRO A 39 27.54 -12.90 -0.50
CA PRO A 39 27.72 -14.29 -0.93
C PRO A 39 26.84 -15.30 -0.16
N HIS A 40 26.56 -15.06 1.12
CA HIS A 40 25.72 -15.97 1.91
C HIS A 40 24.24 -15.83 1.53
N ALA A 41 23.77 -14.61 1.29
CA ALA A 41 22.39 -14.38 0.85
C ALA A 41 22.17 -14.96 -0.56
N LEU A 42 23.16 -14.88 -1.46
CA LEU A 42 23.10 -15.48 -2.80
C LEU A 42 22.79 -16.98 -2.78
N GLU A 43 23.36 -17.71 -1.81
CA GLU A 43 23.18 -19.17 -1.72
C GLU A 43 21.94 -19.59 -0.95
N THR A 44 21.43 -18.74 -0.06
CA THR A 44 20.41 -19.14 0.93
C THR A 44 19.10 -18.39 0.82
N ALA A 45 19.08 -17.13 0.36
CA ALA A 45 17.88 -16.31 0.35
C ALA A 45 16.98 -16.64 -0.85
N TRP A 46 15.72 -16.92 -0.54
CA TRP A 46 14.66 -17.15 -1.52
C TRP A 46 13.55 -16.13 -1.28
N ILE A 47 13.20 -15.36 -2.31
CA ILE A 47 12.29 -14.22 -2.18
C ILE A 47 11.00 -14.49 -2.96
N SER A 48 9.88 -14.16 -2.33
CA SER A 48 8.57 -14.07 -2.97
C SER A 48 7.93 -12.72 -2.68
N VAL A 49 7.13 -12.22 -3.62
CA VAL A 49 6.39 -10.98 -3.47
C VAL A 49 4.90 -11.26 -3.66
N ILE A 50 4.14 -10.94 -2.63
CA ILE A 50 2.69 -10.94 -2.59
C ILE A 50 2.26 -9.49 -2.58
N ALA A 51 1.54 -9.06 -3.61
CA ALA A 51 0.92 -7.75 -3.64
C ALA A 51 -0.53 -7.90 -3.20
N PHE A 52 -1.03 -6.92 -2.46
CA PHE A 52 -2.44 -6.84 -2.11
C PHE A 52 -2.97 -5.42 -2.24
N ALA A 53 -4.21 -5.33 -2.70
CA ALA A 53 -5.05 -4.14 -2.71
C ALA A 53 -6.46 -4.64 -2.39
N GLY A 54 -7.48 -4.36 -3.20
CA GLY A 54 -8.79 -5.02 -3.04
C GLY A 54 -8.81 -6.52 -3.34
N VAL A 55 -7.71 -7.06 -3.87
CA VAL A 55 -7.42 -8.50 -3.96
C VAL A 55 -5.96 -8.74 -3.59
N ALA A 56 -5.62 -9.96 -3.20
CA ALA A 56 -4.24 -10.37 -2.94
C ALA A 56 -3.79 -11.45 -3.91
N ARG A 57 -2.58 -11.31 -4.48
CA ARG A 57 -1.98 -12.33 -5.35
C ARG A 57 -0.46 -12.34 -5.19
N THR A 58 0.11 -13.53 -5.35
CA THR A 58 1.57 -13.68 -5.51
C THR A 58 1.97 -13.19 -6.91
N ILE A 59 2.68 -12.06 -6.97
CA ILE A 59 3.18 -11.48 -8.23
C ILE A 59 4.56 -12.01 -8.61
N VAL A 60 5.32 -12.46 -7.61
CA VAL A 60 6.59 -13.18 -7.82
C VAL A 60 6.59 -14.42 -6.92
N PRO A 61 6.57 -15.63 -7.49
CA PRO A 61 6.72 -16.87 -6.73
C PRO A 61 8.05 -16.92 -5.99
N LEU A 62 8.21 -17.86 -5.06
CA LEU A 62 9.44 -18.03 -4.30
C LEU A 62 10.60 -18.46 -5.20
N HIS A 63 11.52 -17.54 -5.49
CA HIS A 63 12.70 -17.74 -6.33
C HIS A 63 13.99 -17.42 -5.57
N ASP A 64 15.10 -17.99 -6.01
CA ASP A 64 16.42 -17.55 -5.55
C ASP A 64 16.69 -16.09 -5.97
N ILE A 65 17.51 -15.40 -5.18
CA ILE A 65 17.85 -13.98 -5.38
C ILE A 65 18.58 -13.70 -6.72
N VAL A 66 19.27 -14.69 -7.28
CA VAL A 66 19.99 -14.54 -8.56
C VAL A 66 18.98 -14.38 -9.69
N SER A 67 17.93 -15.20 -9.69
CA SER A 67 16.86 -15.21 -10.68
C SER A 67 15.74 -14.19 -10.40
N PHE A 68 15.76 -13.55 -9.22
CA PHE A 68 14.73 -12.60 -8.81
C PHE A 68 14.86 -11.25 -9.53
N TYR A 69 13.81 -10.84 -10.24
CA TYR A 69 13.71 -9.48 -10.80
C TYR A 69 12.61 -8.70 -10.07
N PRO A 70 12.88 -7.49 -9.57
CA PRO A 70 11.87 -6.66 -8.94
C PRO A 70 10.67 -6.42 -9.88
N PRO A 71 9.45 -6.81 -9.50
CA PRO A 71 8.26 -6.59 -10.31
C PRO A 71 7.85 -5.12 -10.29
N ARG A 72 7.10 -4.68 -11.31
CA ARG A 72 6.30 -3.46 -11.18
C ARG A 72 5.12 -3.76 -10.26
N LEU A 73 5.03 -3.03 -9.16
CA LEU A 73 3.91 -3.19 -8.24
C LEU A 73 2.61 -2.69 -8.89
N PRO A 74 1.51 -3.47 -8.82
CA PRO A 74 0.21 -3.04 -9.31
C PRO A 74 -0.35 -1.95 -8.40
N VAL A 75 -1.48 -1.36 -8.80
CA VAL A 75 -2.29 -0.50 -7.92
C VAL A 75 -3.73 -0.97 -8.01
N GLY A 76 -4.46 -1.01 -6.90
CA GLY A 76 -5.89 -1.34 -6.88
C GLY A 76 -6.66 -0.58 -5.82
N GLY A 77 -7.98 -0.49 -5.96
CA GLY A 77 -8.85 0.08 -4.95
C GLY A 77 -9.16 -0.92 -3.83
N GLY A 78 -8.93 -0.50 -2.59
CA GLY A 78 -9.17 -1.28 -1.38
C GLY A 78 -7.89 -1.88 -0.80
N THR A 79 -8.02 -2.41 0.42
CA THR A 79 -6.92 -2.92 1.24
C THR A 79 -7.37 -4.22 1.91
N SER A 80 -7.34 -5.33 1.18
CA SER A 80 -7.81 -6.65 1.63
C SER A 80 -6.70 -7.42 2.34
N LEU A 81 -6.43 -7.04 3.58
CA LEU A 81 -5.38 -7.65 4.40
C LEU A 81 -5.70 -9.12 4.74
N GLY A 82 -6.98 -9.46 4.96
CA GLY A 82 -7.40 -10.84 5.21
C GLY A 82 -7.09 -11.74 4.00
N ALA A 83 -7.39 -11.25 2.79
CA ALA A 83 -7.00 -11.94 1.56
C ALA A 83 -5.47 -12.10 1.44
N ALA A 84 -4.70 -11.08 1.84
CA ALA A 84 -3.24 -11.14 1.83
C ALA A 84 -2.68 -12.18 2.80
N LEU A 85 -3.23 -12.26 4.01
CA LEU A 85 -2.86 -13.28 5.00
C LEU A 85 -3.19 -14.69 4.49
N ARG A 86 -4.35 -14.86 3.86
CA ARG A 86 -4.73 -16.14 3.25
C ARG A 86 -3.73 -16.56 2.18
N GLU A 87 -3.43 -15.67 1.23
CA GLU A 87 -2.45 -15.95 0.17
C GLU A 87 -1.07 -16.27 0.75
N LEU A 88 -0.63 -15.51 1.76
CA LEU A 88 0.62 -15.78 2.48
C LEU A 88 0.65 -17.19 3.09
N THR A 89 -0.42 -17.60 3.79
CA THR A 89 -0.46 -18.95 4.38
C THR A 89 -0.43 -20.06 3.32
N VAL A 90 -1.08 -19.85 2.18
CA VAL A 90 -1.04 -20.78 1.03
C VAL A 90 0.38 -20.88 0.46
N GLN A 91 1.07 -19.75 0.27
CA GLN A 91 2.45 -19.75 -0.22
C GLN A 91 3.41 -20.41 0.78
N ILE A 92 3.25 -20.15 2.09
CA ILE A 92 4.04 -20.80 3.12
C ILE A 92 3.84 -22.31 3.09
N ASP A 93 2.59 -22.79 3.08
CA ASP A 93 2.29 -24.21 3.13
C ASP A 93 2.73 -24.97 1.87
N SER A 94 2.73 -24.30 0.71
CA SER A 94 3.12 -24.90 -0.58
C SER A 94 4.62 -24.85 -0.87
N GLN A 95 5.32 -23.78 -0.47
CA GLN A 95 6.70 -23.53 -0.90
C GLN A 95 7.76 -23.83 0.18
N VAL A 96 7.38 -23.76 1.47
CA VAL A 96 8.31 -23.92 2.59
C VAL A 96 8.44 -25.40 2.95
N ARG A 97 9.66 -25.93 2.81
CA ARG A 97 9.97 -27.34 3.10
C ARG A 97 10.15 -27.54 4.60
N LYS A 98 9.38 -28.45 5.17
CA LYS A 98 9.53 -28.88 6.57
C LYS A 98 10.70 -29.85 6.69
N THR A 99 11.40 -29.81 7.81
CA THR A 99 12.43 -30.80 8.14
C THR A 99 11.80 -32.19 8.23
N SER A 100 12.38 -33.15 7.52
CA SER A 100 12.05 -34.57 7.62
C SER A 100 13.15 -35.31 8.38
N LEU A 101 12.97 -36.62 8.59
CA LEU A 101 14.01 -37.47 9.18
C LEU A 101 15.24 -37.60 8.26
N GLU A 102 15.06 -37.40 6.96
CA GLU A 102 16.07 -37.63 5.93
C GLU A 102 16.75 -36.32 5.46
N GLU A 103 16.02 -35.20 5.47
CA GLU A 103 16.53 -33.92 4.96
C GLU A 103 16.18 -32.75 5.89
N LYS A 104 17.16 -31.87 6.12
CA LYS A 104 16.93 -30.59 6.81
C LYS A 104 16.10 -29.68 5.91
N GLY A 105 14.92 -29.28 6.38
CA GLY A 105 14.03 -28.39 5.66
C GLY A 105 14.53 -26.95 5.63
N ASP A 106 13.69 -26.04 5.18
CA ASP A 106 14.00 -24.62 5.12
C ASP A 106 14.14 -24.02 6.52
N TRP A 107 14.83 -22.88 6.62
CA TRP A 107 14.83 -22.05 7.81
C TRP A 107 13.44 -21.46 8.08
N LYS A 108 13.25 -20.97 9.30
CA LYS A 108 12.03 -20.27 9.70
C LYS A 108 11.79 -19.11 8.71
N PRO A 109 10.65 -19.06 8.00
CA PRO A 109 10.39 -17.99 7.04
C PRO A 109 10.36 -16.63 7.71
N VAL A 110 10.82 -15.61 6.98
CA VAL A 110 10.70 -14.20 7.37
C VAL A 110 9.66 -13.54 6.49
N VAL A 111 8.73 -12.81 7.08
CA VAL A 111 7.68 -12.08 6.36
C VAL A 111 7.78 -10.60 6.69
N TYR A 112 7.86 -9.77 5.65
CA TYR A 112 7.77 -8.32 5.76
C TYR A 112 6.42 -7.88 5.23
N LEU A 113 5.52 -7.46 6.13
CA LEU A 113 4.23 -6.87 5.78
C LEU A 113 4.38 -5.35 5.78
N LEU A 114 4.16 -4.70 4.64
CA LEU A 114 4.23 -3.24 4.50
C LEU A 114 2.84 -2.73 4.11
N THR A 115 2.27 -1.79 4.88
CA THR A 115 0.97 -1.17 4.61
C THR A 115 0.90 0.26 5.13
N ASP A 116 0.16 1.14 4.45
CA ASP A 116 -0.11 2.52 4.91
C ASP A 116 -1.56 2.73 5.40
N GLY A 117 -2.42 1.72 5.24
CA GLY A 117 -3.86 1.87 5.37
C GLY A 117 -4.52 0.95 6.40
N ARG A 118 -5.86 1.03 6.44
CA ARG A 118 -6.72 0.17 7.25
C ARG A 118 -7.29 -0.95 6.38
N PRO A 119 -7.41 -2.18 6.91
CA PRO A 119 -8.09 -3.25 6.18
C PRO A 119 -9.53 -2.87 5.83
N THR A 120 -9.91 -3.19 4.60
CA THR A 120 -11.28 -3.00 4.07
C THR A 120 -12.11 -4.27 4.11
N ASP A 121 -11.49 -5.41 4.40
CA ASP A 121 -12.12 -6.73 4.55
C ASP A 121 -12.22 -7.16 6.02
N ASP A 122 -13.05 -8.17 6.29
CA ASP A 122 -13.10 -8.80 7.61
C ASP A 122 -11.87 -9.71 7.80
N ILE A 123 -10.93 -9.22 8.61
CA ILE A 123 -9.68 -9.92 8.90
C ILE A 123 -9.78 -10.92 10.04
N SER A 124 -10.87 -10.92 10.83
CA SER A 124 -10.93 -11.59 12.14
C SER A 124 -10.63 -13.10 12.06
N GLY A 125 -11.20 -13.77 11.06
CA GLY A 125 -10.98 -15.20 10.82
C GLY A 125 -9.54 -15.54 10.44
N GLU A 126 -8.92 -14.73 9.57
CA GLU A 126 -7.56 -14.96 9.08
C GLU A 126 -6.50 -14.58 10.14
N VAL A 127 -6.74 -13.54 10.94
CA VAL A 127 -5.92 -13.18 12.12
C VAL A 127 -5.93 -14.31 13.13
N LYS A 128 -7.10 -14.88 13.44
CA LYS A 128 -7.20 -16.01 14.36
C LYS A 128 -6.42 -17.22 13.82
N ARG A 129 -6.63 -17.57 12.55
CA ARG A 129 -5.90 -18.66 11.88
C ARG A 129 -4.39 -18.42 11.91
N TRP A 130 -3.95 -17.20 11.66
CA TRP A 130 -2.54 -16.81 11.71
C TRP A 130 -1.94 -17.09 13.09
N ASN A 131 -2.60 -16.62 14.15
CA ASN A 131 -2.14 -16.77 15.53
C ASN A 131 -2.14 -18.23 16.00
N ASP A 132 -3.17 -19.00 15.65
CA ASP A 132 -3.30 -20.41 16.03
C ASP A 132 -2.23 -21.29 15.37
N TYR A 133 -1.83 -21.01 14.12
CA TYR A 133 -1.06 -21.96 13.31
C TYR A 133 0.29 -21.47 12.80
N TYR A 134 0.51 -20.15 12.63
CA TYR A 134 1.67 -19.60 11.89
C TYR A 134 2.54 -18.65 12.71
N ALA A 135 1.98 -17.89 13.67
CA ALA A 135 2.72 -16.88 14.43
C ALA A 135 4.01 -17.42 15.10
N LYS A 136 4.02 -18.68 15.55
CA LYS A 136 5.21 -19.32 16.13
C LYS A 136 6.20 -19.87 15.08
N LYS A 137 5.71 -20.15 13.86
CA LYS A 137 6.47 -20.80 12.77
C LYS A 137 7.10 -19.80 11.80
N VAL A 138 6.74 -18.53 11.88
CA VAL A 138 7.12 -17.48 10.95
C VAL A 138 7.64 -16.29 11.75
N ASN A 139 8.71 -15.64 11.28
CA ASN A 139 9.11 -14.34 11.82
C ASN A 139 8.43 -13.24 11.00
N LEU A 140 7.29 -12.74 11.49
CA LEU A 140 6.55 -11.64 10.85
C LEU A 140 7.01 -10.30 11.42
N ILE A 141 7.38 -9.40 10.52
CA ILE A 141 7.71 -8.00 10.79
C ILE A 141 6.67 -7.16 10.05
N ALA A 142 5.85 -6.44 10.80
CA ALA A 142 4.82 -5.58 10.24
C ALA A 142 5.30 -4.13 10.27
N VAL A 143 5.20 -3.44 9.14
CA VAL A 143 5.69 -2.08 8.95
C VAL A 143 4.56 -1.20 8.46
N GLY A 144 4.15 -0.28 9.32
CA GLY A 144 3.26 0.81 8.96
C GLY A 144 4.01 1.93 8.27
N MET A 145 3.53 2.40 7.13
CA MET A 145 4.06 3.58 6.45
C MET A 145 3.15 4.79 6.65
N GLY A 146 3.71 5.92 7.06
CA GLY A 146 2.96 7.16 7.23
C GLY A 146 2.22 7.25 8.58
N ASN A 147 1.39 8.27 8.72
CA ASN A 147 0.78 8.63 10.01
C ASN A 147 -0.60 7.98 10.26
N SER A 148 -1.15 7.28 9.27
CA SER A 148 -2.56 6.84 9.25
C SER A 148 -2.77 5.35 9.53
N VAL A 149 -1.67 4.61 9.71
CA VAL A 149 -1.71 3.15 9.82
C VAL A 149 -2.40 2.71 11.10
N ASP A 150 -3.28 1.71 10.99
CA ASP A 150 -3.84 1.02 12.14
C ASP A 150 -2.82 0.04 12.74
N LEU A 151 -2.01 0.57 13.66
CA LEU A 151 -1.06 -0.24 14.43
C LEU A 151 -1.77 -1.27 15.33
N GLY A 152 -3.04 -1.07 15.68
CA GLY A 152 -3.84 -2.00 16.46
C GLY A 152 -4.06 -3.30 15.69
N VAL A 153 -4.37 -3.22 14.40
CA VAL A 153 -4.46 -4.38 13.51
C VAL A 153 -3.11 -5.08 13.38
N LEU A 154 -2.02 -4.34 13.12
CA LEU A 154 -0.70 -4.95 12.94
C LEU A 154 -0.21 -5.68 14.20
N ARG A 155 -0.51 -5.14 15.39
CA ARG A 155 -0.18 -5.76 16.68
C ARG A 155 -0.97 -7.05 16.96
N GLN A 156 -2.10 -7.27 16.30
CA GLN A 156 -2.82 -8.55 16.40
C GLN A 156 -2.09 -9.68 15.65
N LEU A 157 -1.16 -9.35 14.75
CA LEU A 157 -0.43 -10.32 13.93
C LEU A 157 0.98 -10.63 14.46
N THR A 158 1.66 -9.63 15.04
CA THR A 158 3.03 -9.75 15.53
C THR A 158 3.35 -8.70 16.60
N GLU A 159 4.30 -9.01 17.48
CA GLU A 159 4.91 -8.05 18.41
C GLU A 159 5.94 -7.14 17.70
N ASN A 160 6.48 -7.59 16.55
CA ASN A 160 7.47 -6.87 15.77
C ASN A 160 6.80 -5.87 14.82
N VAL A 161 6.20 -4.82 15.39
CA VAL A 161 5.54 -3.75 14.63
C VAL A 161 6.43 -2.51 14.59
N LEU A 162 6.77 -2.06 13.39
CA LEU A 162 7.54 -0.86 13.12
C LEU A 162 6.62 0.19 12.51
N LEU A 163 6.79 1.44 12.93
CA LEU A 163 6.17 2.58 12.29
C LEU A 163 7.25 3.37 11.57
N PHE A 164 7.12 3.47 10.26
CA PHE A 164 7.96 4.32 9.41
C PHE A 164 7.25 5.66 9.19
N THR A 165 7.72 6.69 9.90
CA THR A 165 7.39 8.09 9.61
C THR A 165 8.64 8.77 9.13
N GLU A 166 8.59 9.36 7.94
CA GLU A 166 9.72 10.12 7.45
C GLU A 166 9.84 11.43 8.24
N SER A 167 11.02 11.63 8.83
CA SER A 167 11.36 12.87 9.52
C SER A 167 12.57 13.55 8.86
N GLN A 168 13.45 12.77 8.22
CA GLN A 168 14.63 13.26 7.50
C GLN A 168 14.86 12.50 6.19
N ASP A 169 15.48 13.18 5.22
CA ASP A 169 15.94 12.57 3.98
C ASP A 169 16.88 11.37 4.28
N GLY A 170 16.55 10.21 3.74
CA GLY A 170 17.36 8.98 3.86
C GLY A 170 16.95 8.02 4.99
N ASP A 171 15.93 8.34 5.79
CA ASP A 171 15.37 7.41 6.79
C ASP A 171 14.88 6.12 6.14
N PHE A 172 14.25 6.23 4.97
CA PHE A 172 13.78 5.07 4.20
C PHE A 172 14.94 4.17 3.75
N THR A 173 16.03 4.77 3.27
CA THR A 173 17.24 4.02 2.89
C THR A 173 17.83 3.27 4.07
N ARG A 174 17.87 3.87 5.27
CA ARG A 174 18.34 3.20 6.49
C ARG A 174 17.42 2.05 6.90
N PHE A 175 16.12 2.23 6.75
CA PHE A 175 15.13 1.18 6.99
C PHE A 175 15.33 -0.01 6.02
N ILE A 176 15.58 0.27 4.74
CA ILE A 176 15.89 -0.76 3.74
C ILE A 176 17.21 -1.48 4.07
N GLN A 177 18.25 -0.74 4.45
CA GLN A 177 19.52 -1.32 4.90
C GLN A 177 19.32 -2.22 6.12
N TRP A 178 18.43 -1.86 7.03
CA TRP A 178 18.06 -2.70 8.16
C TRP A 178 17.34 -3.99 7.73
N ILE A 179 16.41 -3.93 6.77
CA ILE A 179 15.78 -5.14 6.21
C ILE A 179 16.85 -6.06 5.63
N THR A 180 17.74 -5.53 4.79
CA THR A 180 18.83 -6.32 4.19
C THR A 180 19.71 -6.93 5.26
N ALA A 181 20.14 -6.15 6.27
CA ALA A 181 20.96 -6.63 7.37
C ALA A 181 20.24 -7.72 8.19
N SER A 182 18.92 -7.58 8.37
CA SER A 182 18.09 -8.59 9.03
C SER A 182 18.06 -9.88 8.23
N VAL A 183 17.79 -9.83 6.92
CA VAL A 183 17.81 -11.03 6.05
C VAL A 183 19.19 -11.70 6.06
N THR A 184 20.28 -10.92 5.95
CA THR A 184 21.64 -11.43 6.04
C THR A 184 21.93 -12.06 7.41
N ALA A 185 21.48 -11.46 8.51
CA ALA A 185 21.66 -12.02 9.85
C ALA A 185 20.93 -13.37 10.00
N HIS A 186 19.69 -13.46 9.53
CA HIS A 186 18.91 -14.72 9.54
C HIS A 186 19.49 -15.77 8.59
N SER A 187 20.17 -15.34 7.52
CA SER A 187 20.89 -16.24 6.60
C SER A 187 22.15 -16.85 7.25
N ARG A 188 22.80 -16.11 8.16
CA ARG A 188 24.05 -16.52 8.83
C ARG A 188 23.84 -17.19 10.20
N SER A 189 22.80 -16.84 10.96
CA SER A 189 22.61 -17.40 12.31
C SER A 189 22.07 -18.83 12.24
N VAL A 190 22.98 -19.78 12.51
CA VAL A 190 22.67 -21.20 12.65
C VAL A 190 21.98 -21.42 13.99
N GLY A 191 20.66 -21.20 14.06
CA GLY A 191 19.83 -21.68 15.17
C GLY A 191 19.71 -20.81 16.42
N GLU A 192 20.09 -19.52 16.36
CA GLU A 192 19.73 -18.55 17.41
C GLU A 192 18.68 -17.57 16.89
N ASP A 193 17.55 -17.46 17.62
CA ASP A 193 16.42 -16.53 17.43
C ASP A 193 16.80 -15.04 17.67
N THR A 194 18.09 -14.73 17.74
CA THR A 194 18.56 -13.38 18.06
C THR A 194 18.52 -12.53 16.79
N GLN A 195 17.38 -11.88 16.56
CA GLN A 195 17.29 -10.73 15.66
C GLN A 195 18.45 -9.77 16.01
N PRO A 196 19.15 -9.17 15.03
CA PRO A 196 20.11 -8.13 15.35
C PRO A 196 19.38 -7.08 16.21
N PRO A 197 19.89 -6.76 17.41
CA PRO A 197 19.18 -5.87 18.32
C PRO A 197 18.90 -4.57 17.57
N LEU A 198 17.62 -4.26 17.43
CA LEU A 198 17.18 -2.92 17.06
C LEU A 198 17.80 -2.01 18.10
N LYS A 199 18.86 -1.26 17.73
CA LYS A 199 19.23 -0.11 18.54
C LYS A 199 17.98 0.77 18.55
N GLN A 200 17.40 0.87 19.74
CA GLN A 200 16.20 1.63 20.06
C GLN A 200 16.51 3.13 19.98
N THR A 201 17.06 3.54 18.85
CA THR A 201 17.54 4.89 18.58
C THR A 201 16.99 5.27 17.22
N ASP A 202 15.96 6.11 17.29
CA ASP A 202 15.58 7.12 16.29
C ASP A 202 14.72 6.72 15.08
N TYR A 203 13.73 5.84 15.28
CA TYR A 203 12.50 5.90 14.47
C TYR A 203 11.32 6.06 15.42
N ILE A 204 10.51 7.10 15.18
CA ILE A 204 9.51 7.61 16.12
C ILE A 204 8.43 6.55 16.39
N VAL A 205 8.59 5.79 17.46
CA VAL A 205 7.48 5.04 18.07
C VAL A 205 6.59 6.05 18.78
N LYS A 206 5.56 6.56 18.08
CA LYS A 206 4.38 7.07 18.78
C LYS A 206 3.54 5.87 19.16
N LEU A 207 3.37 5.66 20.47
CA LEU A 207 2.28 4.87 21.00
C LEU A 207 0.96 5.49 20.51
N ALA A 208 0.38 4.91 19.47
CA ALA A 208 -1.00 5.19 19.08
C ALA A 208 -1.89 4.94 20.30
N LYS A 209 -2.54 6.01 20.79
CA LYS A 209 -3.64 5.91 21.75
C LYS A 209 -4.84 5.34 21.01
N ASP A 210 -5.63 4.53 21.69
CA ASP A 210 -6.88 3.95 21.18
C ASP A 210 -7.77 5.05 20.61
N GLU A 211 -7.80 5.19 19.29
CA GLU A 211 -8.75 6.05 18.58
C GLU A 211 -9.91 5.21 18.06
N ILE A 212 -11.10 5.83 18.11
CA ILE A 212 -12.40 5.23 17.85
C ILE A 212 -12.45 4.62 16.44
N ILE A 213 -12.89 3.36 16.37
CA ILE A 213 -13.03 2.56 15.15
C ILE A 213 -13.94 3.28 14.14
N ARG A 214 -13.39 3.70 13.00
CA ARG A 214 -14.11 4.15 11.80
C ARG A 214 -13.60 3.37 10.59
N ALA A 215 -14.52 2.98 9.70
CA ALA A 215 -14.32 2.00 8.63
C ALA A 215 -13.62 2.53 7.35
N TYR A 216 -12.99 3.70 7.39
CA TYR A 216 -12.31 4.31 6.24
C TYR A 216 -11.05 5.07 6.68
N ASP A 217 -10.10 5.30 5.77
CA ASP A 217 -8.94 6.16 6.04
C ASP A 217 -9.40 7.63 6.17
N ASP A 218 -9.28 8.17 7.38
CA ASP A 218 -9.63 9.56 7.71
C ASP A 218 -8.62 10.57 7.13
N ASN A 219 -7.51 10.12 6.53
CA ASN A 219 -6.39 10.98 6.17
C ASN A 219 -6.14 11.12 4.66
N CYS A 220 -6.70 10.26 3.82
CA CYS A 220 -6.63 10.43 2.37
C CYS A 220 -7.93 10.08 1.65
N VAL A 221 -8.18 10.74 0.53
CA VAL A 221 -9.30 10.48 -0.37
C VAL A 221 -8.73 10.25 -1.76
N VAL A 222 -8.99 9.06 -2.33
CA VAL A 222 -8.64 8.79 -3.71
C VAL A 222 -9.89 8.74 -4.56
N LEU A 223 -9.85 9.34 -5.75
CA LEU A 223 -10.96 9.38 -6.69
C LEU A 223 -10.50 8.84 -8.04
N THR A 224 -11.32 8.00 -8.66
CA THR A 224 -11.02 7.43 -9.98
C THR A 224 -11.67 8.24 -11.09
N GLY A 225 -10.88 8.65 -12.07
CA GLY A 225 -11.35 9.28 -13.30
C GLY A 225 -10.85 8.57 -14.54
N ARG A 226 -11.39 8.95 -15.71
CA ARG A 226 -10.92 8.45 -17.02
C ARG A 226 -10.80 9.59 -18.01
N CYS A 227 -9.71 9.58 -18.75
CA CYS A 227 -9.42 10.64 -19.71
C CYS A 227 -10.45 10.64 -20.85
N SER A 228 -11.03 11.78 -21.16
CA SER A 228 -11.98 11.94 -22.27
C SER A 228 -11.34 11.69 -23.64
N LYS A 229 -10.06 12.07 -23.81
CA LYS A 229 -9.32 11.91 -25.07
C LYS A 229 -8.72 10.50 -25.24
N THR A 230 -7.93 10.03 -24.27
CA THR A 230 -7.19 8.76 -24.38
C THR A 230 -7.99 7.56 -23.87
N ARG A 231 -9.11 7.78 -23.19
CA ARG A 231 -9.90 6.76 -22.48
C ARG A 231 -9.12 5.98 -21.41
N ARG A 232 -7.91 6.41 -21.03
CA ARG A 232 -7.11 5.78 -19.98
C ARG A 232 -7.53 6.25 -18.58
N PRO A 233 -7.54 5.37 -17.57
CA PRO A 233 -7.91 5.73 -16.20
C PRO A 233 -6.80 6.53 -15.50
N TYR A 234 -7.17 7.28 -14.47
CA TYR A 234 -6.26 8.01 -13.59
C TYR A 234 -6.84 8.07 -12.17
N LEU A 235 -5.98 8.30 -11.18
CA LEU A 235 -6.36 8.49 -9.78
C LEU A 235 -6.01 9.90 -9.32
N MET A 236 -6.95 10.56 -8.64
CA MET A 236 -6.72 11.83 -7.96
C MET A 236 -6.64 11.55 -6.47
N LYS A 237 -5.48 11.85 -5.86
CA LYS A 237 -5.25 11.65 -4.43
C LYS A 237 -5.32 12.98 -3.71
N TYR A 238 -6.12 13.03 -2.66
CA TYR A 238 -6.20 14.14 -1.73
C TYR A 238 -5.75 13.68 -0.35
N GLU A 239 -5.01 14.50 0.36
CA GLU A 239 -4.48 14.20 1.69
C GLU A 239 -4.86 15.31 2.67
N ARG A 240 -5.17 14.91 3.91
CA ARG A 240 -5.48 15.86 4.97
C ARG A 240 -4.19 16.57 5.41
N PRO A 241 -4.15 17.91 5.48
CA PRO A 241 -2.98 18.62 5.95
C PRO A 241 -2.64 18.25 7.40
N PRO A 242 -1.34 18.24 7.77
CA PRO A 242 -0.92 17.83 9.11
C PRO A 242 -1.49 18.78 10.18
N ALA A 243 -2.11 18.21 11.21
CA ALA A 243 -2.82 18.94 12.27
C ALA A 243 -1.94 19.83 13.18
N LYS A 244 -0.64 19.97 12.92
CA LYS A 244 0.29 20.76 13.74
C LYS A 244 0.99 21.83 12.90
N VAL A 245 0.35 22.97 12.75
CA VAL A 245 1.03 24.22 12.40
C VAL A 245 1.29 24.97 13.71
N SER A 246 2.48 24.77 14.29
CA SER A 246 2.93 25.52 15.46
C SER A 246 3.14 26.99 15.07
N GLY A 247 2.24 27.89 15.48
CA GLY A 247 2.55 29.33 15.48
C GLY A 247 1.41 30.31 15.22
N LEU A 248 0.24 29.88 14.74
CA LEU A 248 -0.87 30.80 14.45
C LEU A 248 -2.20 30.24 14.95
N ALA A 249 -2.86 31.01 15.82
CA ALA A 249 -4.22 30.76 16.29
C ALA A 249 -5.24 31.07 15.19
N PHE A 250 -5.26 30.23 14.15
CA PHE A 250 -6.38 30.14 13.22
C PHE A 250 -7.03 28.78 13.45
N ASP A 251 -8.35 28.78 13.65
CA ASP A 251 -9.19 27.59 13.52
C ASP A 251 -9.10 27.11 12.07
N LEU A 252 -8.02 26.38 11.74
CA LEU A 252 -7.92 25.66 10.48
C LEU A 252 -9.05 24.65 10.47
N ASN A 253 -9.90 24.72 9.46
CA ASN A 253 -10.95 23.75 9.25
C ASN A 253 -10.29 22.40 8.91
N LEU A 254 -10.00 21.59 9.95
CA LEU A 254 -9.26 20.32 9.87
C LEU A 254 -10.00 19.22 9.08
N ASN A 255 -11.20 19.51 8.59
CA ASN A 255 -12.04 18.55 7.88
C ASN A 255 -11.77 18.51 6.36
N THR A 256 -10.92 19.38 5.81
CA THR A 256 -10.69 19.44 4.36
C THR A 256 -9.46 18.65 3.91
N PHE A 257 -9.46 18.21 2.65
CA PHE A 257 -8.39 17.45 2.00
C PHE A 257 -7.80 18.27 0.86
N ASN A 258 -6.47 18.35 0.80
CA ASN A 258 -5.75 19.07 -0.26
C ASN A 258 -5.29 18.09 -1.34
N ILE A 259 -5.32 18.52 -2.60
CA ILE A 259 -4.79 17.72 -3.70
C ILE A 259 -3.32 17.38 -3.46
N ALA A 260 -3.00 16.09 -3.37
CA ALA A 260 -1.64 15.57 -3.32
C ALA A 260 -1.11 15.34 -4.75
N GLY A 261 -1.97 14.86 -5.65
CA GLY A 261 -1.59 14.70 -7.06
C GLY A 261 -2.63 13.97 -7.89
N CYS A 262 -2.38 13.93 -9.21
CA CYS A 262 -3.16 13.16 -10.16
C CYS A 262 -2.23 12.23 -10.94
N TYR A 263 -2.47 10.93 -10.82
CA TYR A 263 -1.54 9.89 -11.23
C TYR A 263 -2.14 9.06 -12.37
N PRO A 264 -1.40 8.83 -13.46
CA PRO A 264 -1.84 7.92 -14.51
C PRO A 264 -1.80 6.48 -13.99
N ILE A 265 -2.84 5.71 -14.31
CA ILE A 265 -2.90 4.27 -14.04
C ILE A 265 -3.24 3.52 -15.33
N ASP A 266 -2.94 2.22 -15.34
CA ASP A 266 -3.27 1.31 -16.42
C ASP A 266 -4.63 0.61 -16.12
N GLU A 267 -5.22 -0.08 -17.11
CA GLU A 267 -6.52 -0.77 -16.95
C GLU A 267 -6.47 -1.95 -15.97
N ASP A 268 -5.28 -2.46 -15.69
CA ASP A 268 -5.05 -3.53 -14.70
C ASP A 268 -5.51 -3.13 -13.29
N TYR A 269 -5.59 -1.82 -12.99
CA TYR A 269 -6.13 -1.29 -11.74
C TYR A 269 -7.47 -1.93 -11.36
N PHE A 270 -8.39 -2.06 -12.31
CA PHE A 270 -9.71 -2.63 -12.04
C PHE A 270 -9.64 -4.12 -11.70
N SER A 271 -8.62 -4.85 -12.16
CA SER A 271 -8.42 -6.27 -11.81
C SER A 271 -7.85 -6.48 -10.40
N TRP A 272 -7.28 -5.43 -9.83
CA TRP A 272 -6.73 -5.35 -8.47
C TRP A 272 -7.66 -4.66 -7.47
N THR A 273 -8.78 -4.13 -7.96
CA THR A 273 -9.77 -3.42 -7.17
C THR A 273 -10.86 -4.37 -6.70
N ASP A 274 -11.24 -4.28 -5.43
CA ASP A 274 -12.41 -4.99 -4.93
C ASP A 274 -13.66 -4.43 -5.63
N MET A 275 -14.59 -5.29 -6.04
CA MET A 275 -15.81 -4.91 -6.74
C MET A 275 -17.03 -4.79 -5.82
N ALA A 276 -16.95 -5.20 -4.55
CA ALA A 276 -18.04 -5.08 -3.57
C ALA A 276 -18.41 -3.61 -3.27
N ALA A 277 -19.42 -3.04 -3.95
CA ALA A 277 -19.72 -1.60 -3.97
C ALA A 277 -19.49 -0.87 -2.63
N SER A 278 -18.44 -0.04 -2.55
CA SER A 278 -18.28 0.91 -1.45
C SER A 278 -19.23 2.08 -1.69
N GLY A 279 -20.18 2.28 -0.78
CA GLY A 279 -21.12 3.40 -0.79
C GLY A 279 -20.53 4.69 -0.20
N VAL A 280 -19.22 4.74 0.07
CA VAL A 280 -18.59 5.88 0.73
C VAL A 280 -18.42 7.01 -0.29
N GLN A 281 -18.99 8.17 0.06
CA GLN A 281 -18.89 9.39 -0.75
C GLN A 281 -18.16 10.47 0.05
N VAL A 282 -17.55 11.40 -0.68
CA VAL A 282 -17.01 12.65 -0.14
C VAL A 282 -17.74 13.82 -0.78
N ASN A 283 -18.00 14.87 -0.01
CA ASN A 283 -18.56 16.09 -0.57
C ASN A 283 -17.45 16.93 -1.23
N THR A 284 -17.72 17.54 -2.37
CA THR A 284 -16.75 18.41 -3.06
C THR A 284 -16.29 19.61 -2.22
N SER A 285 -17.10 20.10 -1.28
CA SER A 285 -16.71 21.18 -0.37
C SER A 285 -15.55 20.80 0.57
N GLU A 286 -15.32 19.51 0.78
CA GLU A 286 -14.21 18.99 1.58
C GLU A 286 -12.92 18.85 0.76
N LEU A 287 -12.97 19.01 -0.58
CA LEU A 287 -11.84 18.79 -1.47
C LEU A 287 -11.29 20.13 -2.00
N HIS A 288 -10.03 20.38 -1.73
CA HIS A 288 -9.32 21.57 -2.20
C HIS A 288 -8.33 21.23 -3.31
N GLY A 289 -8.52 21.89 -4.45
CA GLY A 289 -7.68 21.77 -5.62
C GLY A 289 -8.28 20.84 -6.68
N VAL A 290 -8.14 21.27 -7.94
CA VAL A 290 -8.57 20.50 -9.11
C VAL A 290 -7.34 20.26 -9.97
N PRO A 291 -6.87 19.01 -10.13
CA PRO A 291 -5.71 18.73 -10.94
C PRO A 291 -6.08 18.69 -12.43
N GLY A 292 -5.08 18.94 -13.28
CA GLY A 292 -5.19 18.66 -14.72
C GLY A 292 -5.11 17.17 -15.04
N CYS A 293 -5.49 16.79 -16.25
CA CYS A 293 -5.44 15.40 -16.69
C CYS A 293 -3.99 14.93 -16.96
N PRO A 294 -3.52 13.83 -16.34
CA PRO A 294 -2.14 13.37 -16.49
C PRO A 294 -1.87 12.74 -17.87
N HIS A 295 -2.92 12.40 -18.63
CA HIS A 295 -2.78 11.75 -19.94
C HIS A 295 -2.80 12.71 -21.12
N CYS A 296 -3.62 13.77 -21.04
CA CYS A 296 -3.89 14.63 -22.20
C CYS A 296 -3.71 16.13 -21.93
N GLY A 297 -3.41 16.52 -20.69
CA GLY A 297 -3.17 17.92 -20.32
C GLY A 297 -4.42 18.79 -20.20
N ASN A 298 -5.63 18.22 -20.31
CA ASN A 298 -6.88 18.95 -20.06
C ASN A 298 -6.84 19.67 -18.70
N SER A 299 -7.38 20.89 -18.64
CA SER A 299 -7.30 21.77 -17.48
C SER A 299 -7.96 21.23 -16.20
N SER A 300 -9.03 20.42 -16.32
CA SER A 300 -9.68 19.78 -15.17
C SER A 300 -9.79 18.27 -15.36
N ALA A 301 -9.40 17.50 -14.33
CA ALA A 301 -9.62 16.07 -14.23
C ALA A 301 -10.87 15.69 -13.40
N PHE A 302 -11.65 16.70 -12.98
CA PHE A 302 -12.72 16.57 -11.98
C PHE A 302 -14.08 17.00 -12.55
N ALA A 303 -14.46 16.47 -13.71
CA ALA A 303 -15.83 16.64 -14.21
C ALA A 303 -16.63 15.37 -13.97
N MET A 304 -17.86 15.49 -13.48
CA MET A 304 -18.70 14.32 -13.18
C MET A 304 -19.75 14.10 -14.27
N CYS A 305 -19.82 12.88 -14.80
CA CYS A 305 -20.89 12.47 -15.70
C CYS A 305 -22.17 12.15 -14.91
N SER A 306 -23.33 12.19 -15.58
CA SER A 306 -24.60 11.67 -15.06
C SER A 306 -24.58 10.18 -14.67
N CYS A 307 -23.56 9.41 -15.07
CA CYS A 307 -23.32 8.05 -14.57
C CYS A 307 -22.58 7.99 -13.23
N GLY A 308 -22.26 9.14 -12.62
CA GLY A 308 -21.58 9.25 -11.32
C GLY A 308 -20.05 9.06 -11.37
N LYS A 309 -19.46 8.92 -12.57
CA LYS A 309 -18.01 8.73 -12.74
C LYS A 309 -17.32 10.01 -13.22
N LEU A 310 -16.07 10.18 -12.79
CA LEU A 310 -15.26 11.36 -13.11
C LEU A 310 -14.53 11.22 -14.45
N LEU A 311 -14.37 12.34 -15.16
CA LEU A 311 -13.62 12.45 -16.40
C LEU A 311 -12.92 13.81 -16.48
N CYS A 312 -12.00 13.94 -17.44
CA CYS A 312 -11.33 15.20 -17.68
C CYS A 312 -11.98 16.02 -18.79
N ILE A 313 -11.95 17.35 -18.64
CA ILE A 313 -12.52 18.34 -19.56
C ILE A 313 -11.57 19.52 -19.70
N ASP A 314 -11.71 20.28 -20.79
CA ASP A 314 -10.90 21.46 -21.05
C ASP A 314 -11.75 22.72 -21.21
N GLY A 315 -12.38 23.14 -20.11
CA GLY A 315 -13.38 24.21 -20.10
C GLY A 315 -14.78 23.75 -20.53
N PRO A 316 -15.67 24.68 -20.92
CA PRO A 316 -17.00 24.34 -21.44
C PRO A 316 -16.85 23.65 -22.80
N ASP A 317 -16.95 22.31 -22.79
CA ASP A 317 -16.74 21.47 -23.96
C ASP A 317 -17.79 20.36 -24.02
N ASP A 318 -18.14 19.96 -25.24
CA ASP A 318 -19.01 18.82 -25.50
C ASP A 318 -18.16 17.55 -25.50
N VAL A 319 -18.29 16.75 -24.46
CA VAL A 319 -17.44 15.58 -24.23
C VAL A 319 -18.26 14.30 -24.22
N ILE A 320 -17.79 13.29 -24.96
CA ILE A 320 -18.34 11.95 -24.86
C ILE A 320 -17.76 11.29 -23.61
N CYS A 321 -18.63 10.89 -22.68
CA CYS A 321 -18.21 10.24 -21.45
C CYS A 321 -17.42 8.96 -21.76
N PRO A 322 -16.17 8.83 -21.29
CA PRO A 322 -15.34 7.66 -21.58
C PRO A 322 -15.78 6.40 -20.80
N TRP A 323 -16.82 6.51 -19.96
CA TRP A 323 -17.35 5.41 -19.17
C TRP A 323 -18.67 4.84 -19.67
N CYS A 324 -19.57 5.69 -20.18
CA CYS A 324 -20.93 5.30 -20.56
C CYS A 324 -21.30 5.74 -21.99
N GLU A 325 -20.36 6.36 -22.71
CA GLU A 325 -20.50 6.77 -24.12
C GLU A 325 -21.59 7.81 -24.41
N LYS A 326 -22.18 8.42 -23.37
CA LYS A 326 -23.15 9.51 -23.51
C LYS A 326 -22.44 10.84 -23.75
N GLY A 327 -22.97 11.66 -24.66
CA GLY A 327 -22.55 13.06 -24.83
C GLY A 327 -22.95 13.90 -23.62
N LEU A 328 -22.03 14.73 -23.16
CA LEU A 328 -22.18 15.66 -22.03
C LEU A 328 -21.79 17.05 -22.50
N SER A 329 -22.53 18.05 -22.04
CA SER A 329 -22.16 19.46 -22.22
C SER A 329 -21.96 20.05 -20.83
N PHE A 330 -20.76 20.54 -20.55
CA PHE A 330 -20.44 21.18 -19.27
C PHE A 330 -20.57 22.69 -19.41
N GLN A 331 -21.37 23.29 -18.53
CA GLN A 331 -21.47 24.75 -18.39
C GLN A 331 -20.79 25.16 -17.09
N ASP A 332 -20.13 26.31 -17.11
CA ASP A 332 -19.53 26.89 -15.91
C ASP A 332 -20.63 27.46 -15.01
N ASP A 333 -20.96 26.73 -13.94
CA ASP A 333 -22.03 27.08 -13.00
C ASP A 333 -21.56 28.04 -11.89
N GLY A 334 -20.42 28.72 -12.10
CA GLY A 334 -19.88 29.71 -11.15
C GLY A 334 -19.39 29.14 -9.82
N GLY A 335 -19.15 27.83 -9.74
CA GLY A 335 -18.55 27.17 -8.57
C GLY A 335 -19.47 27.00 -7.35
N HIS A 336 -20.80 27.07 -7.51
CA HIS A 336 -21.75 27.07 -6.39
C HIS A 336 -22.53 25.77 -6.15
N SER A 337 -22.28 24.71 -6.94
CA SER A 337 -22.95 23.42 -6.78
C SER A 337 -22.02 22.38 -6.15
N ASP A 338 -22.15 22.19 -4.84
CA ASP A 338 -21.53 21.07 -4.15
C ASP A 338 -22.25 19.76 -4.48
N PHE A 339 -21.48 18.70 -4.72
CA PHE A 339 -22.03 17.36 -4.95
C PHE A 339 -21.19 16.29 -4.26
N ASN A 340 -21.78 15.11 -4.13
CA ASN A 340 -21.10 13.96 -3.54
C ASN A 340 -20.43 13.13 -4.63
N VAL A 341 -19.18 12.76 -4.38
CA VAL A 341 -18.36 11.96 -5.28
C VAL A 341 -18.03 10.64 -4.61
N SER A 342 -18.13 9.54 -5.35
CA SER A 342 -17.78 8.22 -4.84
C SER A 342 -16.28 8.14 -4.61
N ARG A 343 -15.87 7.78 -3.38
CA ARG A 343 -14.47 7.58 -3.02
C ARG A 343 -13.99 6.23 -3.54
N GLY A 344 -12.69 6.15 -3.76
CA GLY A 344 -11.92 4.92 -3.69
C GLY A 344 -12.10 4.25 -2.33
N ARG A 345 -11.71 2.99 -2.26
CA ARG A 345 -11.85 2.11 -1.09
C ARG A 345 -10.61 2.07 -0.22
N GLY A 346 -9.43 2.34 -0.80
CA GLY A 346 -8.13 2.25 -0.13
C GLY A 346 -7.80 3.48 0.70
#